data_AF-A0A4R3U167-F1
#
_entry.id   AF-A0A4R3U167-F1
#
_cell.length_a   1.000
_cell.length_b   1.000
_cell.length_c   1.000
_cell.angle_alpha   90.00
_cell.angle_beta   90.00
_cell.angle_gamma   90.00
#
_symmetry.space_group_name_H-M   'P 1'
#
loop_
_entity.id
_entity.type
_entity.pdbx_description
1 polymer ?
#
loop_
_entity_poly.entity_id
_entity_poly.type
_entity_poly.pdbx_seq_one_letter_code
_entity_poly.pdbx_strand_id
1 'polypeptide(L)' 'MKKSEAEPAIRSLATIWFDTLPAGKREHPSWYAFKDWLSANNYSHYLNFRSRISADYDAEMWFDDEFGQNWRR' A
#
# COMPACT_ATOMS: atom_id res chain seq x y z
N MET A 1 -15.72 -1.95 1.67
CA MET A 1 -14.94 -3.14 1.29
C MET A 1 -14.58 -3.94 2.53
N LYS A 2 -14.42 -5.27 2.44
CA LYS A 2 -13.95 -6.09 3.57
C LYS A 2 -12.43 -6.03 3.65
N LYS A 3 -11.88 -6.08 4.87
CA LYS A 3 -10.43 -6.11 5.12
C LYS A 3 -9.75 -7.26 4.35
N SER A 4 -10.36 -8.45 4.34
CA SER A 4 -9.86 -9.63 3.63
C SER A 4 -9.84 -9.51 2.10
N GLU A 5 -10.60 -8.58 1.52
CA GLU A 5 -10.55 -8.30 0.07
C GLU A 5 -9.56 -7.17 -0.24
N ALA A 6 -9.46 -6.20 0.68
CA ALA A 6 -8.53 -5.09 0.56
C ALA A 6 -7.07 -5.51 0.71
N GLU A 7 -6.76 -6.44 1.63
CA GLU A 7 -5.40 -6.90 1.91
C GLU A 7 -4.67 -7.44 0.67
N PRO A 8 -5.15 -8.50 -0.02
CA PRO A 8 -4.47 -9.02 -1.19
C PRO A 8 -4.46 -8.02 -2.37
N ALA A 9 -5.47 -7.14 -2.46
CA ALA A 9 -5.51 -6.10 -3.47
C ALA A 9 -4.44 -5.03 -3.26
N ILE A 10 -4.27 -4.54 -2.03
CA ILE A 10 -3.23 -3.56 -1.66
C ILE A 10 -1.85 -4.15 -1.93
N ARG A 11 -1.60 -5.41 -1.53
CA ARG A 11 -0.34 -6.12 -1.79
C ARG A 11 -0.05 -6.24 -3.29
N SER A 12 -1.03 -6.69 -4.08
CA SER A 12 -0.87 -6.78 -5.54
C SER A 12 -0.61 -5.42 -6.19
N LEU A 13 -1.34 -4.39 -5.79
CA LEU A 13 -1.18 -3.02 -6.27
C LEU A 13 0.19 -2.44 -5.88
N ALA A 14 0.68 -2.74 -4.68
CA ALA A 14 2.00 -2.32 -4.23
C ALA A 14 3.11 -2.90 -5.10
N THR A 15 3.03 -4.19 -5.46
CA THR A 15 3.98 -4.83 -6.39
C THR A 15 3.91 -4.22 -7.79
N ILE A 16 2.70 -3.97 -8.30
CA ILE A 16 2.51 -3.32 -9.61
C ILE A 16 3.13 -1.92 -9.58
N TRP A 17 2.82 -1.13 -8.57
CA TRP A 17 3.39 0.21 -8.40
C TRP A 17 4.92 0.15 -8.33
N PHE A 18 5.48 -0.77 -7.56
CA PHE A 18 6.93 -0.94 -7.44
C PHE A 18 7.62 -1.25 -8.78
N ASP A 19 6.99 -2.08 -9.61
CA ASP A 19 7.46 -2.35 -10.97
C ASP A 19 7.42 -1.10 -11.86
N THR A 20 6.38 -0.27 -11.72
CA THR A 20 6.27 1.00 -12.46
C THR A 20 7.24 2.09 -12.00
N LEU A 21 7.85 1.96 -10.81
CA LEU A 21 8.78 2.96 -10.31
C LEU A 21 10.13 2.93 -11.04
N PRO A 22 10.76 4.09 -11.28
CA PRO A 22 12.15 4.15 -11.72
C PRO A 22 13.09 3.68 -10.61
N ALA A 23 14.27 3.16 -10.98
CA ALA A 23 15.23 2.51 -10.06
C ALA A 23 15.52 3.33 -8.79
N GLY A 24 15.72 4.65 -8.90
CA GLY A 24 16.01 5.51 -7.74
C GLY A 24 14.87 5.67 -6.73
N LYS A 25 13.61 5.35 -7.11
CA LYS A 25 12.47 5.31 -6.18
C LYS A 25 12.21 3.91 -5.61
N ARG A 26 12.75 2.87 -6.25
CA ARG A 26 12.69 1.48 -5.74
C ARG A 26 13.60 1.26 -4.54
N GLU A 27 14.64 2.07 -4.36
CA GLU A 27 15.52 2.00 -3.20
C GLU A 27 14.83 2.42 -1.89
N HIS A 28 13.84 3.32 -1.97
CA HIS A 28 13.09 3.82 -0.81
C HIS A 28 11.58 3.90 -1.10
N PRO A 29 10.89 2.75 -1.20
CA PRO A 29 9.46 2.73 -1.43
C PRO A 29 8.73 3.36 -0.23
N SER A 30 8.09 4.51 -0.46
CA SER A 30 7.41 5.29 0.57
C SER A 30 5.90 5.07 0.51
N TRP A 31 5.26 4.80 1.65
CA TRP A 31 3.80 4.63 1.75
C TRP A 31 3.03 5.81 1.16
N TYR A 32 3.44 7.03 1.48
CA TYR A 32 2.81 8.25 0.95
C TYR A 32 2.84 8.32 -0.59
N ALA A 33 3.93 7.89 -1.22
CA ALA A 33 4.07 7.88 -2.68
C ALA A 33 3.18 6.80 -3.33
N PHE A 34 3.03 5.66 -2.66
CA PHE A 34 2.09 4.63 -3.08
C PHE A 34 0.63 5.09 -2.93
N LYS A 35 0.29 5.79 -1.83
CA LYS A 35 -1.05 6.35 -1.60
C LYS A 35 -1.43 7.42 -2.62
N ASP A 36 -0.49 8.28 -3.01
CA ASP A 36 -0.67 9.24 -4.09
C ASP A 36 -0.96 8.52 -5.42
N TRP A 37 -0.18 7.48 -5.74
CA TRP A 37 -0.41 6.65 -6.92
C TRP A 37 -1.76 5.93 -6.90
N LEU A 38 -2.18 5.40 -5.74
CA LEU A 38 -3.51 4.81 -5.57
C LEU A 38 -4.61 5.84 -5.87
N SER A 39 -4.44 7.08 -5.42
CA SER A 39 -5.40 8.16 -5.71
C SER A 39 -5.42 8.54 -7.18
N ALA A 40 -4.25 8.69 -7.80
CA ALA A 40 -4.13 8.97 -9.23
C ALA A 40 -4.74 7.88 -10.11
N ASN A 41 -4.66 6.61 -9.69
CA ASN A 41 -5.20 5.45 -10.42
C ASN A 41 -6.62 5.04 -9.99
N ASN A 42 -7.32 5.88 -9.21
CA ASN A 42 -8.68 5.62 -8.73
C ASN A 42 -8.83 4.39 -7.79
N TYR A 43 -7.72 3.91 -7.22
CA TYR A 43 -7.67 2.79 -6.26
C TYR A 43 -7.87 3.20 -4.80
N SER A 44 -8.14 4.48 -4.51
CA SER A 44 -8.40 4.96 -3.14
C SER A 44 -9.54 4.23 -2.41
N HIS A 45 -10.46 3.61 -3.15
CA HIS A 45 -11.55 2.83 -2.58
C HIS A 45 -11.06 1.59 -1.81
N TYR A 46 -9.88 1.05 -2.15
CA TYR A 46 -9.21 -0.02 -1.40
C TYR A 46 -8.72 0.45 -0.02
N LEU A 47 -8.62 1.76 0.23
CA LEU A 47 -8.31 2.33 1.54
C LEU A 47 -9.57 2.71 2.33
N ASN A 48 -10.78 2.47 1.80
CA ASN A 48 -12.05 2.82 2.43
C ASN A 48 -12.78 1.58 2.99
N PHE A 49 -12.03 0.66 3.60
CA PHE A 49 -12.60 -0.50 4.30
C PHE A 49 -12.87 -0.18 5.77
N ARG A 50 -13.83 -0.92 6.36
CA ARG A 50 -14.15 -0.77 7.77
C ARG A 50 -13.06 -1.44 8.60
N SER A 51 -12.11 -0.65 9.12
CA SER A 51 -11.13 -1.10 10.12
C SER A 51 -11.53 -0.66 11.53
N ARG A 52 -11.03 -1.38 12.53
CA ARG A 52 -11.15 -1.05 13.95
C ARG A 52 -10.22 0.09 14.39
N ILE A 53 -9.07 0.26 13.73
CA ILE A 53 -8.08 1.29 14.06
C ILE A 53 -8.12 2.39 13.00
N SER A 54 -7.69 2.08 11.78
CA SER A 54 -7.77 2.93 10.60
C SER A 54 -7.41 2.10 9.38
N ALA A 55 -8.16 2.25 8.29
CA ALA A 55 -7.86 1.52 7.06
C ALA A 55 -6.48 1.89 6.47
N ASP A 56 -6.08 3.16 6.65
CA ASP A 56 -4.77 3.66 6.28
C ASP A 56 -3.64 2.96 7.04
N TYR A 57 -3.80 2.81 8.36
CA TYR A 57 -2.79 2.17 9.22
C TYR A 57 -2.65 0.66 8.94
N ASP A 58 -3.76 -0.05 8.73
CA ASP A 58 -3.72 -1.45 8.33
C ASP A 58 -3.04 -1.62 6.96
N ALA A 59 -3.34 -0.72 6.01
CA ALA A 59 -2.77 -0.80 4.68
C ALA A 59 -1.28 -0.42 4.63
N GLU A 60 -0.85 0.54 5.46
CA GLU A 60 0.56 0.85 5.67
C GLU A 60 1.30 -0.37 6.22
N MET A 61 0.75 -1.07 7.22
CA MET A 61 1.36 -2.30 7.73
C MET A 61 1.48 -3.39 6.67
N TRP A 62 0.48 -3.57 5.80
CA TRP A 62 0.55 -4.56 4.73
C TRP A 62 1.62 -4.21 3.69
N PHE A 63 1.75 -2.93 3.36
CA PHE A 63 2.78 -2.45 2.44
C PHE A 63 4.18 -2.66 3.04
N ASP A 64 4.36 -2.30 4.30
CA ASP A 64 5.62 -2.45 5.01
C ASP A 64 6.01 -3.94 5.17
N ASP A 65 5.04 -4.84 5.33
CA ASP A 65 5.21 -6.29 5.29
C ASP A 65 5.65 -6.81 3.91
N GLU A 66 5.01 -6.36 2.84
CA GLU A 66 5.32 -6.79 1.47
C GLU A 66 6.74 -6.42 1.04
N PHE A 67 7.21 -5.22 1.43
CA PHE A 67 8.58 -4.77 1.13
C PHE A 67 9.60 -5.17 2.20
N GLY A 68 9.19 -5.92 3.22
CA GLY A 68 10.03 -6.29 4.34
C GLY A 68 10.65 -5.06 5.02
N GLN A 69 9.91 -3.95 5.11
CA GLN A 69 10.29 -2.73 5.85
C GLN A 69 9.95 -2.82 7.36
N ASN A 70 9.36 -3.93 7.81
CA ASN A 70 8.94 -4.15 9.22
C ASN A 70 10.08 -4.06 10.25
N TRP A 71 11.34 -3.95 9.82
CA TRP A 71 12.52 -3.78 10.68
C TRP A 71 12.83 -2.32 11.04
N ARG A 72 12.13 -1.33 10.49
CA ARG A 72 12.33 0.11 10.80
C ARG A 72 11.56 0.61 12.02
N ARG A 73 10.97 -0.29 12.81
CA ARG A 73 10.09 0.05 13.93
C ARG A 73 10.65 -0.35 15.29
#